data_AF-A0A0M9ADM2-F1
#
_entry.id   AF-A0A0M9ADM2-F1
#
_cell.length_a   1.000
_cell.length_b   1.000
_cell.length_c   1.000
_cell.angle_alpha   90.00
_cell.angle_beta   90.00
_cell.angle_gamma   90.00
#
_symmetry.space_group_name_H-M   'P 1'
#
loop_
_entity.id
_entity.type
_entity.pdbx_description
1 polymer ?
#
loop_
_entity_poly.entity_id
_entity_poly.type
_entity_poly.pdbx_seq_one_letter_code
_entity_poly.pdbx_strand_id
1 'polypeptide(L)'
;MVIEVKALGENLKKHENQVVQYMNGGQARWYVLTNGETWEFYDRDRPLPLANCLRARIQLADPGALRALSLLLSKAAAEPPFQEAQEALAEALLAQAAESVPLEEQKRAYDLTKHFVVPLQEAVKEARERFPLAEPFVERWVREWEAKLKGNTPPMRTFPSWAEALFTLGAECYRSDPAKVRQVLKILPPSYAGPLRHEPLPDGHKLCVNFSAKDIKRQLNKLAHVFPHLKGERIRVREEEFTLGADLQ
;
A
#
# COMPACT_ATOMS: atom_id res chain seq x y z
N MET A 1 20.02 6.56 19.54
CA MET A 1 18.77 6.33 20.28
C MET A 1 19.13 5.78 21.64
N VAL A 2 18.41 6.18 22.70
CA VAL A 2 18.53 5.63 24.05
C VAL A 2 17.21 4.95 24.40
N ILE A 3 17.26 3.75 24.97
CA ILE A 3 16.07 2.99 25.36
C ILE A 3 16.14 2.76 26.87
N GLU A 4 15.18 3.32 27.60
CA GLU A 4 14.96 3.11 29.01
C GLU A 4 13.88 2.04 29.17
N VAL A 5 14.25 0.91 29.78
CA VAL A 5 13.38 -0.26 29.94
C VAL A 5 12.98 -0.40 31.40
N LYS A 6 11.68 -0.64 31.61
CA LYS A 6 11.02 -0.85 32.89
C LYS A 6 10.47 -2.26 33.00
N ALA A 7 10.15 -2.68 34.21
CA ALA A 7 9.61 -4.02 34.42
C ALA A 7 8.22 -4.14 33.80
N LEU A 8 7.85 -5.35 33.38
CA LEU A 8 6.56 -5.63 32.76
C LEU A 8 5.41 -5.21 33.69
N GLY A 9 4.39 -4.53 33.13
CA GLY A 9 3.25 -4.02 33.88
C GLY A 9 3.52 -2.75 34.71
N GLU A 10 4.74 -2.20 34.70
CA GLU A 10 5.01 -0.92 35.37
C GLU A 10 4.30 0.24 34.67
N ASN A 11 3.79 1.19 35.47
CA ASN A 11 3.21 2.41 34.96
C ASN A 11 4.31 3.40 34.52
N LEU A 12 4.50 3.50 33.21
CA LEU A 12 5.51 4.36 32.58
C LEU A 12 5.45 5.83 33.02
N LYS A 13 4.28 6.36 33.37
CA LYS A 13 4.14 7.76 33.83
C LYS A 13 5.02 8.09 35.04
N LYS A 14 5.31 7.11 35.90
CA LYS A 14 6.18 7.30 37.07
C LYS A 14 7.64 7.57 36.69
N HIS A 15 8.02 7.30 35.44
CA HIS A 15 9.38 7.35 34.95
C HIS A 15 9.62 8.47 33.92
N GLU A 16 8.62 9.31 33.63
CA GLU A 16 8.75 10.46 32.72
C GLU A 16 9.89 11.40 33.14
N ASN A 17 10.06 11.65 34.44
CA ASN A 17 11.15 12.48 34.97
C ASN A 17 12.55 11.92 34.64
N GLN A 18 12.71 10.60 34.58
CA GLN A 18 13.98 9.97 34.20
C GLN A 18 14.28 10.22 32.72
N VAL A 19 13.27 10.13 31.86
CA VAL A 19 13.39 10.44 30.44
C VAL A 19 13.80 11.90 30.23
N VAL A 20 13.16 12.85 30.94
CA VAL A 20 13.52 14.27 30.87
C VAL A 20 14.97 14.51 31.31
N GLN A 21 15.43 13.85 32.38
CA GLN A 21 16.81 13.94 32.82
C GLN A 21 17.80 13.44 31.75
N TYR A 22 17.50 12.31 31.10
CA TYR A 22 18.33 11.82 30.00
C TYR A 22 18.31 12.75 28.78
N MET A 23 17.15 13.32 28.44
CA MET A 23 17.04 14.26 27.33
C MET A 23 17.87 15.54 27.55
N ASN A 24 17.90 16.07 28.77
CA ASN A 24 18.66 17.27 29.11
C ASN A 24 20.18 17.04 29.17
N GLY A 25 20.63 15.87 29.63
CA GLY A 25 22.06 15.56 29.79
C GLY A 25 22.69 14.73 28.66
N GLY A 26 21.87 14.12 27.80
CA GLY A 26 22.32 13.15 26.81
C GLY A 26 22.66 13.75 25.45
N GLN A 27 23.39 13.00 24.63
CA GLN A 27 23.77 13.39 23.27
C GLN A 27 22.80 12.84 22.19
N ALA A 28 21.98 11.85 22.53
CA ALA A 28 21.02 11.27 21.59
C ALA A 28 19.82 12.21 21.34
N ARG A 29 19.29 12.20 20.12
CA ARG A 29 18.01 12.87 19.77
C ARG A 29 16.79 12.05 20.18
N TRP A 30 16.84 10.74 19.94
CA TRP A 30 15.71 9.81 20.14
C TRP A 30 15.81 9.07 21.46
N TYR A 31 14.76 9.17 22.27
CA TYR A 31 14.61 8.44 23.54
C TYR A 31 13.37 7.56 23.49
N VAL A 32 13.47 6.38 24.07
CA VAL A 32 12.37 5.41 24.15
C VAL A 32 12.16 5.04 25.60
N LEU A 33 10.93 5.08 26.08
CA LEU A 33 10.52 4.53 27.37
C LEU A 33 9.59 3.35 27.13
N THR A 34 9.89 2.20 27.73
CA THR A 34 9.09 0.99 27.54
C THR A 34 9.05 0.11 28.77
N ASN A 35 7.94 -0.60 28.97
CA ASN A 35 7.77 -1.69 29.93
C ASN A 35 7.60 -3.04 29.22
N GLY A 36 7.96 -3.14 27.93
CA GLY A 36 7.72 -4.30 27.07
C GLY A 36 6.35 -4.29 26.39
N GLU A 37 5.30 -3.83 27.06
CA GLU A 37 3.92 -3.74 26.51
C GLU A 37 3.69 -2.42 25.78
N THR A 38 4.01 -1.30 26.41
CA THR A 38 3.91 0.03 25.82
C THR A 38 5.31 0.52 25.43
N TRP A 39 5.42 1.12 24.25
CA TRP A 39 6.64 1.74 23.76
C TRP A 39 6.36 3.20 23.40
N GLU A 40 7.02 4.13 24.08
CA GLU A 40 6.86 5.56 23.88
C GLU A 40 8.13 6.15 23.30
N PHE A 41 8.01 6.83 22.15
CA PHE A 41 9.13 7.41 21.42
C PHE A 41 9.11 8.93 21.55
N TYR A 42 10.22 9.50 22.02
CA TYR A 42 10.37 10.92 22.29
C TYR A 42 11.46 11.55 21.40
N ASP A 43 11.14 12.72 20.85
CA ASP A 43 12.06 13.58 20.09
C ASP A 43 12.58 14.70 20.99
N ARG A 44 13.88 14.69 21.29
CA ARG A 44 14.52 15.73 22.12
C ARG A 44 14.48 17.11 21.49
N ASP A 45 14.42 17.19 20.17
CA ASP A 45 14.47 18.49 19.49
C ASP A 45 13.12 19.23 19.56
N ARG A 46 12.10 18.63 20.21
CA ARG A 46 10.80 19.25 20.49
C ARG A 46 10.79 19.92 21.86
N PRO A 47 10.00 21.01 22.03
CA PRO A 47 9.96 21.76 23.28
C PRO A 47 9.28 20.96 24.39
N LEU A 48 9.82 21.03 25.60
CA LEU A 48 9.15 20.51 26.81
C LEU A 48 7.83 21.27 27.08
N PRO A 49 6.85 20.67 27.79
CA PRO A 49 6.89 19.42 28.58
C PRO A 49 7.02 18.13 27.76
N LEU A 50 7.41 17.01 28.41
CA LEU A 50 7.69 15.72 27.76
C LEU A 50 6.55 15.23 26.84
N ALA A 51 5.30 15.54 27.18
CA ALA A 51 4.12 15.23 26.36
C ALA A 51 4.23 15.80 24.93
N ASN A 52 4.83 16.97 24.75
CA ASN A 52 5.04 17.58 23.43
C ASN A 52 6.16 16.89 22.63
N CYS A 53 7.07 16.22 23.32
CA CYS A 53 8.18 15.47 22.73
C CYS A 53 7.74 14.10 22.23
N LEU A 54 6.60 13.57 22.69
CA LEU A 54 6.06 12.28 22.28
C LEU A 54 5.73 12.28 20.78
N ARG A 55 6.31 11.33 20.04
CA ARG A 55 6.12 11.15 18.59
C ARG A 55 5.26 9.96 18.24
N ALA A 56 5.40 8.88 19.01
CA ALA A 56 4.63 7.66 18.81
C ALA A 56 4.49 6.92 20.14
N ARG A 57 3.32 6.30 20.32
CA ARG A 57 3.06 5.32 21.36
C ARG A 57 2.58 4.04 20.67
N ILE A 58 3.27 2.94 20.89
CA ILE A 58 2.92 1.62 20.37
C ILE A 58 2.48 0.75 21.53
N GLN A 59 1.31 0.13 21.45
CA GLN A 59 0.96 -0.97 22.34
C GLN A 59 1.30 -2.28 21.63
N LEU A 60 2.01 -3.18 22.29
CA LEU A 60 2.43 -4.45 21.70
C LEU A 60 1.22 -5.35 21.36
N ALA A 61 0.10 -5.13 22.05
CA ALA A 61 -1.18 -5.78 21.76
C ALA A 61 -1.85 -5.26 20.47
N ASP A 62 -1.43 -4.10 19.94
CA ASP A 62 -2.02 -3.55 18.72
C ASP A 62 -1.67 -4.44 17.51
N PRO A 63 -2.62 -4.63 16.57
CA PRO A 63 -2.31 -5.23 15.28
C PRO A 63 -1.24 -4.39 14.56
N GLY A 64 -0.23 -5.05 13.98
CA GLY A 64 0.86 -4.37 13.29
C GLY A 64 1.98 -3.82 14.18
N ALA A 65 1.88 -3.93 15.52
CA ALA A 65 2.88 -3.42 16.46
C ALA A 65 4.31 -3.90 16.16
N LEU A 66 4.50 -5.19 15.84
CA LEU A 66 5.82 -5.74 15.49
C LEU A 66 6.43 -5.08 14.25
N ARG A 67 5.63 -4.82 13.21
CA ARG A 67 6.08 -4.14 11.99
C ARG A 67 6.44 -2.69 12.28
N ALA A 68 5.58 -1.98 13.03
CA ALA A 68 5.84 -0.61 13.44
C ALA A 68 7.12 -0.49 14.29
N LEU A 69 7.31 -1.37 15.28
CA LEU A 69 8.53 -1.39 16.09
C LEU A 69 9.77 -1.73 15.26
N SER A 70 9.67 -2.68 14.31
CA SER A 70 10.78 -3.02 13.42
C SER A 70 11.21 -1.83 12.56
N LEU A 71 10.25 -1.02 12.09
CA LEU A 71 10.51 0.21 11.36
C LEU A 71 11.18 1.27 12.26
N LEU A 72 10.62 1.53 13.45
CA LEU A 72 11.10 2.57 14.36
C LEU A 72 12.47 2.27 14.98
N LEU A 73 12.79 1.00 15.21
CA LEU A 73 14.06 0.55 15.78
C LEU A 73 15.11 0.22 14.71
N SER A 74 14.78 0.36 13.42
CA SER A 74 15.69 0.08 12.32
C SER A 74 16.90 1.01 12.35
N LYS A 75 18.10 0.42 12.25
CA LYS A 75 19.37 1.17 12.11
C LYS A 75 19.56 1.76 10.71
N ALA A 76 18.74 1.38 9.73
CA ALA A 76 18.91 1.77 8.33
C ALA A 76 18.46 3.22 8.05
N ALA A 77 17.61 3.79 8.91
CA ALA A 77 17.10 5.14 8.76
C ALA A 77 17.84 6.11 9.68
N ALA A 78 18.20 7.30 9.16
CA ALA A 78 18.81 8.36 9.96
C ALA A 78 17.84 8.95 11.01
N GLU A 79 16.54 8.92 10.70
CA GLU A 79 15.42 9.29 11.56
C GLU A 79 14.39 8.15 11.57
N PRO A 80 13.79 7.79 12.73
CA PRO A 80 12.75 6.78 12.76
C PRO A 80 11.59 7.14 11.82
N PRO A 81 11.17 6.21 10.94
CA PRO A 81 10.12 6.43 9.96
C PRO A 81 8.73 6.40 10.62
N PHE A 82 8.39 7.48 11.34
CA PHE A 82 7.16 7.56 12.15
C PHE A 82 5.88 7.49 11.32
N GLN A 83 5.90 8.06 10.11
CA GLN A 83 4.74 8.00 9.23
C GLN A 83 4.49 6.56 8.81
N GLU A 84 5.49 5.87 8.29
CA GLU A 84 5.40 4.48 7.84
C GLU A 84 5.03 3.52 8.98
N ALA A 85 5.51 3.79 10.20
CA ALA A 85 5.14 3.03 11.39
C ALA A 85 3.65 3.22 11.74
N GLN A 86 3.13 4.45 11.67
CA GLN A 86 1.71 4.72 11.88
C GLN A 86 0.84 4.14 10.75
N GLU A 87 1.29 4.20 9.50
CA GLU A 87 0.62 3.55 8.37
C GLU A 87 0.53 2.03 8.57
N ALA A 88 1.60 1.40 9.07
CA ALA A 88 1.59 -0.05 9.36
C ALA A 88 0.58 -0.44 10.46
N LEU A 89 0.41 0.38 11.49
CA LEU A 89 -0.60 0.16 12.55
C LEU A 89 -2.01 0.37 12.01
N ALA A 90 -2.22 1.47 11.28
CA ALA A 90 -3.51 1.79 10.67
C ALA A 90 -3.95 0.70 9.68
N GLU A 91 -3.04 0.25 8.81
CA GLU A 91 -3.28 -0.83 7.86
C GLU A 91 -3.73 -2.11 8.57
N ALA A 92 -3.02 -2.53 9.61
CA ALA A 92 -3.31 -3.77 10.31
C ALA A 92 -4.64 -3.69 11.09
N LEU A 93 -4.94 -2.55 11.73
CA LEU A 93 -6.21 -2.30 12.40
C LEU A 93 -7.38 -2.36 11.40
N LEU A 94 -7.26 -1.67 10.27
CA LEU A 94 -8.29 -1.63 9.23
C LEU A 94 -8.49 -3.00 8.57
N ALA A 95 -7.40 -3.72 8.27
CA ALA A 95 -7.45 -5.06 7.70
C ALA A 95 -8.13 -6.05 8.65
N GLN A 96 -7.75 -6.05 9.94
CA GLN A 96 -8.38 -6.91 10.94
C GLN A 96 -9.88 -6.63 11.08
N ALA A 97 -10.28 -5.35 11.12
CA ALA A 97 -11.68 -4.96 11.18
C ALA A 97 -12.44 -5.37 9.91
N ALA A 98 -11.83 -5.21 8.74
CA ALA A 98 -12.40 -5.64 7.46
C ALA A 98 -12.52 -7.16 7.36
N GLU A 99 -11.60 -7.93 7.92
CA GLU A 99 -11.62 -9.40 7.90
C GLU A 99 -12.58 -9.99 8.95
N SER A 100 -12.95 -9.20 9.97
CA SER A 100 -13.90 -9.63 11.01
C SER A 100 -15.31 -9.92 10.49
N VAL A 101 -15.66 -9.41 9.30
CA VAL A 101 -16.95 -9.62 8.65
C VAL A 101 -16.73 -10.15 7.23
N PRO A 102 -17.44 -11.20 6.76
CA PRO A 102 -17.32 -11.67 5.39
C PRO A 102 -17.60 -10.58 4.34
N LEU A 103 -16.82 -10.55 3.25
CA LEU A 103 -16.92 -9.51 2.22
C LEU A 103 -18.33 -9.38 1.62
N GLU A 104 -19.03 -10.49 1.40
CA GLU A 104 -20.39 -10.48 0.83
C GLU A 104 -21.41 -9.85 1.79
N GLU A 105 -21.23 -10.05 3.10
CA GLU A 105 -22.05 -9.40 4.11
C GLU A 105 -21.76 -7.90 4.18
N GLN A 106 -20.48 -7.51 4.07
CA GLN A 106 -20.10 -6.09 3.99
C GLN A 106 -20.70 -5.42 2.77
N LYS A 107 -20.65 -6.05 1.59
CA LYS A 107 -21.26 -5.54 0.35
C LYS A 107 -22.75 -5.34 0.53
N ARG A 108 -23.45 -6.36 1.05
CA ARG A 108 -24.89 -6.29 1.30
C ARG A 108 -25.25 -5.15 2.27
N ALA A 109 -24.52 -5.03 3.38
CA ALA A 109 -24.72 -3.97 4.35
C ALA A 109 -24.48 -2.59 3.73
N TYR A 110 -23.40 -2.45 2.95
CA TYR A 110 -23.06 -1.23 2.25
C TYR A 110 -24.09 -0.87 1.16
N ASP A 111 -24.62 -1.83 0.42
CA ASP A 111 -25.65 -1.60 -0.59
C ASP A 111 -26.94 -1.06 0.01
N LEU A 112 -27.34 -1.59 1.17
CA LEU A 112 -28.54 -1.19 1.90
C LEU A 112 -28.39 0.16 2.61
N THR A 113 -27.23 0.42 3.21
CA THR A 113 -27.06 1.55 4.14
C THR A 113 -26.17 2.67 3.59
N LYS A 114 -25.37 2.40 2.56
CA LYS A 114 -24.29 3.27 2.06
C LYS A 114 -23.23 3.60 3.13
N HIS A 115 -23.12 2.74 4.15
CA HIS A 115 -22.14 2.84 5.22
C HIS A 115 -21.35 1.53 5.35
N PHE A 116 -20.12 1.62 5.90
CA PHE A 116 -19.36 0.42 6.26
C PHE A 116 -20.04 -0.36 7.38
N VAL A 117 -19.65 -1.62 7.58
CA VAL A 117 -20.04 -2.35 8.77
C VAL A 117 -19.46 -1.71 10.03
N VAL A 118 -20.16 -1.81 11.16
CA VAL A 118 -19.80 -1.15 12.43
C VAL A 118 -18.32 -1.36 12.81
N PRO A 119 -17.77 -2.60 12.80
CA PRO A 119 -16.36 -2.81 13.16
C PRO A 119 -15.40 -1.97 12.30
N LEU A 120 -15.67 -1.84 11.00
CA LEU A 120 -14.82 -1.07 10.10
C LEU A 120 -15.01 0.45 10.29
N GLN A 121 -16.22 0.92 10.59
CA GLN A 121 -16.43 2.34 10.94
C GLN A 121 -15.65 2.73 12.19
N GLU A 122 -15.70 1.89 13.22
CA GLU A 122 -14.98 2.08 14.49
C GLU A 122 -13.46 2.08 14.26
N ALA A 123 -12.95 1.10 13.49
CA ALA A 123 -11.54 1.03 13.14
C ALA A 123 -11.05 2.24 12.32
N VAL A 124 -11.85 2.75 11.37
CA VAL A 124 -11.52 3.97 10.62
C VAL A 124 -11.45 5.17 11.55
N LYS A 125 -12.41 5.34 12.44
CA LYS A 125 -12.40 6.43 13.44
C LYS A 125 -11.17 6.32 14.33
N GLU A 126 -10.92 5.14 14.87
CA GLU A 126 -9.80 4.86 15.75
C GLU A 126 -8.45 5.10 15.05
N ALA A 127 -8.29 4.67 13.80
CA ALA A 127 -7.07 4.89 13.03
C ALA A 127 -6.75 6.38 12.86
N ARG A 128 -7.76 7.22 12.57
CA ARG A 128 -7.59 8.67 12.43
C ARG A 128 -7.21 9.34 13.75
N GLU A 129 -7.84 8.92 14.85
CA GLU A 129 -7.60 9.50 16.18
C GLU A 129 -6.25 9.07 16.76
N ARG A 130 -5.87 7.80 16.62
CA ARG A 130 -4.65 7.24 17.21
C ARG A 130 -3.42 7.44 16.32
N PHE A 131 -3.58 7.48 15.00
CA PHE A 131 -2.48 7.49 14.03
C PHE A 131 -2.59 8.68 13.05
N PRO A 132 -2.49 9.93 13.55
CA PRO A 132 -2.73 11.12 12.74
C PRO A 132 -1.76 11.31 11.56
N LEU A 133 -0.54 10.76 11.62
CA LEU A 133 0.40 10.80 10.48
C LEU A 133 -0.04 9.87 9.34
N ALA A 134 -0.90 8.89 9.61
CA ALA A 134 -1.44 7.96 8.63
C ALA A 134 -2.74 8.48 7.97
N GLU A 135 -3.23 9.69 8.26
CA GLU A 135 -4.48 10.20 7.67
C GLU A 135 -4.54 10.07 6.14
N PRO A 136 -3.51 10.46 5.36
CA PRO A 136 -3.55 10.29 3.90
C PRO A 136 -3.65 8.82 3.46
N PHE A 137 -3.02 7.92 4.22
CA PHE A 137 -3.13 6.49 4.01
C PHE A 137 -4.55 5.99 4.29
N VAL A 138 -5.14 6.37 5.43
CA VAL A 138 -6.49 5.97 5.84
C VAL A 138 -7.54 6.44 4.82
N GLU A 139 -7.45 7.69 4.35
CA GLU A 139 -8.35 8.20 3.32
C GLU A 139 -8.28 7.40 2.02
N ARG A 140 -7.07 7.08 1.56
CA ARG A 140 -6.86 6.25 0.37
C ARG A 140 -7.44 4.85 0.58
N TRP A 141 -7.11 4.21 1.70
CA TRP A 141 -7.59 2.88 2.06
C TRP A 141 -9.12 2.82 2.06
N VAL A 142 -9.78 3.81 2.69
CA VAL A 142 -11.25 3.92 2.74
C VAL A 142 -11.85 4.02 1.34
N ARG A 143 -11.30 4.86 0.47
CA ARG A 143 -11.79 5.01 -0.92
C ARG A 143 -11.66 3.71 -1.72
N GLU A 144 -10.53 3.02 -1.59
CA GLU A 144 -10.28 1.75 -2.26
C GLU A 144 -11.23 0.66 -1.76
N TRP A 145 -11.46 0.59 -0.43
CA TRP A 145 -12.39 -0.38 0.15
C TRP A 145 -13.83 -0.09 -0.25
N GLU A 146 -14.24 1.18 -0.25
CA GLU A 146 -15.55 1.60 -0.72
C GLU A 146 -15.78 1.25 -2.20
N ALA A 147 -14.78 1.41 -3.06
CA ALA A 147 -14.85 0.97 -4.45
C ALA A 147 -15.03 -0.55 -4.55
N LYS A 148 -14.30 -1.32 -3.73
CA LYS A 148 -14.44 -2.78 -3.65
C LYS A 148 -15.84 -3.21 -3.20
N LEU A 149 -16.44 -2.51 -2.24
CA LEU A 149 -17.79 -2.79 -1.75
C LEU A 149 -18.88 -2.44 -2.77
N LYS A 150 -18.71 -1.34 -3.51
CA LYS A 150 -19.62 -0.92 -4.60
C LYS A 150 -19.61 -1.87 -5.81
N GLY A 151 -18.87 -2.98 -5.75
CA GLY A 151 -18.75 -3.90 -6.88
C GLY A 151 -17.86 -3.38 -8.01
N ASN A 152 -17.12 -2.29 -7.82
CA ASN A 152 -16.04 -1.87 -8.73
C ASN A 152 -14.78 -2.75 -8.51
N THR A 153 -14.97 -4.07 -8.52
CA THR A 153 -13.91 -4.94 -9.04
C THR A 153 -13.78 -4.54 -10.51
N PRO A 154 -12.57 -4.21 -11.03
CA PRO A 154 -12.44 -3.90 -12.45
C PRO A 154 -13.13 -5.01 -13.24
N PRO A 155 -14.07 -4.69 -14.16
CA PRO A 155 -14.81 -5.71 -14.89
C PRO A 155 -13.80 -6.64 -15.54
N MET A 156 -13.98 -7.95 -15.37
CA MET A 156 -13.09 -8.93 -15.96
C MET A 156 -13.12 -8.79 -17.48
N ARG A 157 -12.05 -8.25 -18.04
CA ARG A 157 -11.97 -8.01 -19.48
C ARG A 157 -11.70 -9.34 -20.16
N THR A 158 -12.58 -9.73 -21.08
CA THR A 158 -12.45 -10.99 -21.80
C THR A 158 -11.86 -10.73 -23.18
N PHE A 159 -10.82 -11.47 -23.54
CA PHE A 159 -10.18 -11.41 -24.86
C PHE A 159 -10.21 -12.80 -25.52
N PRO A 160 -10.41 -12.89 -26.84
CA PRO A 160 -10.44 -14.17 -27.55
C PRO A 160 -9.03 -14.78 -27.73
N SER A 161 -7.96 -13.98 -27.59
CA SER A 161 -6.59 -14.45 -27.62
C SER A 161 -5.64 -13.57 -26.81
N TRP A 162 -4.49 -14.14 -26.42
CA TRP A 162 -3.42 -13.39 -25.75
C TRP A 162 -2.87 -12.26 -26.61
N ALA A 163 -2.78 -12.47 -27.93
CA ALA A 163 -2.34 -11.44 -28.86
C ALA A 163 -3.29 -10.24 -28.88
N GLU A 164 -4.60 -10.50 -28.83
CA GLU A 164 -5.61 -9.44 -28.74
C GLU A 164 -5.56 -8.70 -27.41
N ALA A 165 -5.41 -9.42 -26.29
CA ALA A 165 -5.22 -8.80 -24.98
C ALA A 165 -4.01 -7.84 -24.97
N LEU A 166 -2.87 -8.28 -25.51
CA LEU A 166 -1.68 -7.45 -25.63
C LEU A 166 -1.90 -6.25 -26.54
N PHE A 167 -2.60 -6.43 -27.65
CA PHE A 167 -2.88 -5.36 -28.58
C PHE A 167 -3.80 -4.30 -27.98
N THR A 168 -4.94 -4.70 -27.44
CA THR A 168 -5.92 -3.77 -26.87
C THR A 168 -5.32 -2.98 -25.72
N LEU A 169 -4.70 -3.65 -24.75
CA LEU A 169 -4.08 -3.01 -23.59
C LEU A 169 -2.86 -2.17 -23.99
N GLY A 170 -2.03 -2.67 -24.91
CA GLY A 170 -0.89 -1.93 -25.45
C GLY A 170 -1.32 -0.65 -26.17
N ALA A 171 -2.38 -0.70 -26.98
CA ALA A 171 -2.91 0.45 -27.70
C ALA A 171 -3.60 1.48 -26.78
N GLU A 172 -4.24 1.04 -25.70
CA GLU A 172 -4.76 1.91 -24.63
C GLU A 172 -3.64 2.68 -23.95
N CYS A 173 -2.60 1.97 -23.47
CA CYS A 173 -1.44 2.62 -22.87
C CYS A 173 -0.71 3.53 -23.87
N TYR A 174 -0.65 3.15 -25.16
CA TYR A 174 0.03 3.95 -26.19
C TYR A 174 -0.67 5.28 -26.42
N ARG A 175 -2.01 5.32 -26.36
CA ARG A 175 -2.78 6.57 -26.43
C ARG A 175 -2.49 7.50 -25.25
N SER A 176 -2.18 6.93 -24.08
CA SER A 176 -1.87 7.71 -22.89
C SER A 176 -0.42 8.22 -22.88
N ASP A 177 0.55 7.36 -23.17
CA ASP A 177 1.98 7.70 -23.14
C ASP A 177 2.78 6.81 -24.11
N PRO A 178 2.96 7.24 -25.38
CA PRO A 178 3.71 6.50 -26.38
C PRO A 178 5.17 6.22 -25.97
N ALA A 179 5.80 7.14 -25.22
CA ALA A 179 7.19 7.03 -24.83
C ALA A 179 7.40 5.90 -23.82
N LYS A 180 6.53 5.80 -22.80
CA LYS A 180 6.55 4.70 -21.83
C LYS A 180 6.23 3.36 -22.46
N VAL A 181 5.26 3.30 -23.38
CA VAL A 181 4.96 2.04 -24.08
C VAL A 181 6.16 1.53 -24.87
N ARG A 182 6.91 2.43 -25.54
CA ARG A 182 8.13 2.05 -26.29
C ARG A 182 9.26 1.50 -25.42
N GLN A 183 9.25 1.76 -24.11
CA GLN A 183 10.22 1.18 -23.18
C GLN A 183 9.94 -0.30 -22.86
N VAL A 184 8.69 -0.74 -23.02
CA VAL A 184 8.23 -2.08 -22.63
C VAL A 184 7.90 -2.94 -23.84
N LEU A 185 7.14 -2.38 -24.78
CA LEU A 185 6.63 -3.06 -25.96
C LEU A 185 7.43 -2.72 -27.21
N LYS A 186 7.53 -3.69 -28.13
CA LYS A 186 8.18 -3.50 -29.42
C LYS A 186 7.24 -2.80 -30.40
N ILE A 187 7.51 -1.52 -30.65
CA ILE A 187 6.79 -0.68 -31.61
C ILE A 187 7.62 -0.53 -32.89
N LEU A 188 7.00 -0.81 -34.02
CA LEU A 188 7.58 -0.79 -35.35
C LEU A 188 7.14 0.49 -36.09
N PRO A 189 7.97 1.02 -37.01
CA PRO A 189 7.64 2.20 -37.79
C PRO A 189 6.45 1.93 -38.75
N PRO A 190 5.72 2.97 -39.18
CA PRO A 190 4.59 2.81 -40.09
C PRO A 190 4.94 2.12 -41.41
N SER A 191 6.15 2.37 -41.92
CA SER A 191 6.68 1.79 -43.17
C SER A 191 7.09 0.32 -43.06
N TYR A 192 7.00 -0.30 -41.89
CA TYR A 192 7.43 -1.69 -41.70
C TYR A 192 6.57 -2.67 -42.52
N ALA A 193 7.20 -3.44 -43.40
CA ALA A 193 6.57 -4.46 -44.24
C ALA A 193 7.16 -5.88 -44.02
N GLY A 194 7.88 -6.08 -42.92
CA GLY A 194 8.53 -7.36 -42.64
C GLY A 194 7.59 -8.45 -42.10
N PRO A 195 8.10 -9.67 -41.88
CA PRO A 195 7.29 -10.86 -41.61
C PRO A 195 6.75 -10.96 -40.17
N LEU A 196 7.11 -10.02 -39.29
CA LEU A 196 6.61 -10.04 -37.91
C LEU A 196 5.11 -9.71 -37.89
N ARG A 197 4.29 -10.51 -37.21
CA ARG A 197 2.88 -10.20 -36.95
C ARG A 197 2.80 -8.92 -36.14
N HIS A 198 2.01 -7.98 -36.64
CA HIS A 198 1.83 -6.68 -36.04
C HIS A 198 0.41 -6.19 -36.26
N GLU A 199 -0.04 -5.33 -35.36
CA GLU A 199 -1.33 -4.66 -35.46
C GLU A 199 -1.11 -3.13 -35.47
N PRO A 200 -1.88 -2.37 -36.26
CA PRO A 200 -1.71 -0.93 -36.40
C PRO A 200 -2.16 -0.17 -35.13
N LEU A 201 -1.38 0.84 -34.74
CA LEU A 201 -1.71 1.82 -33.70
C LEU A 201 -2.36 3.07 -34.32
N PRO A 202 -3.01 3.93 -33.52
CA PRO A 202 -3.75 5.09 -34.03
C PRO A 202 -2.95 6.09 -34.87
N ASP A 203 -1.63 6.17 -34.67
CA ASP A 203 -0.72 7.07 -35.39
C ASP A 203 -0.01 6.41 -36.59
N GLY A 204 -0.44 5.20 -36.96
CA GLY A 204 0.14 4.41 -38.05
C GLY A 204 1.38 3.59 -37.67
N HIS A 205 1.93 3.75 -36.45
CA HIS A 205 2.93 2.82 -35.95
C HIS A 205 2.32 1.43 -35.76
N LYS A 206 3.17 0.42 -35.57
CA LYS A 206 2.74 -0.99 -35.57
C LYS A 206 3.21 -1.67 -34.28
N LEU A 207 2.28 -2.22 -33.49
CA LEU A 207 2.64 -3.00 -32.30
C LEU A 207 2.96 -4.44 -32.72
N CYS A 208 4.16 -4.92 -32.37
CA CYS A 208 4.53 -6.32 -32.59
C CYS A 208 3.81 -7.23 -31.58
N VAL A 209 3.08 -8.24 -32.07
CA VAL A 209 2.30 -9.18 -31.23
C VAL A 209 2.78 -10.64 -31.36
N ASN A 210 3.95 -10.84 -31.99
CA ASN A 210 4.53 -12.16 -32.29
C ASN A 210 5.26 -12.77 -31.08
N PHE A 211 4.50 -13.25 -30.09
CA PHE A 211 5.03 -13.79 -28.85
C PHE A 211 4.31 -15.07 -28.40
N SER A 212 5.02 -15.93 -27.69
CA SER A 212 4.40 -17.06 -26.97
C SER A 212 3.43 -16.53 -25.90
N ALA A 213 2.42 -17.32 -25.49
CA ALA A 213 1.50 -16.91 -24.43
C ALA A 213 2.23 -16.52 -23.12
N LYS A 214 3.34 -17.21 -22.80
CA LYS A 214 4.21 -16.90 -21.66
C LYS A 214 4.85 -15.52 -21.79
N ASP A 215 5.40 -15.20 -22.97
CA ASP A 215 6.01 -13.90 -23.23
C ASP A 215 4.99 -12.78 -23.22
N ILE A 216 3.79 -13.01 -23.75
CA ILE A 216 2.69 -12.04 -23.73
C ILE A 216 2.31 -11.69 -22.28
N LYS A 217 2.09 -12.69 -21.42
CA LYS A 217 1.79 -12.46 -20.00
C LYS A 217 2.89 -11.66 -19.30
N ARG A 218 4.16 -11.98 -19.59
CA ARG A 218 5.31 -11.23 -19.07
C ARG A 218 5.29 -9.76 -19.52
N GLN A 219 4.99 -9.51 -20.79
CA GLN A 219 4.88 -8.14 -21.32
C GLN A 219 3.69 -7.38 -20.73
N LEU A 220 2.54 -8.04 -20.58
CA LEU A 220 1.36 -7.49 -19.91
C LEU A 220 1.65 -7.12 -18.45
N ASN A 221 2.37 -7.98 -17.71
CA ASN A 221 2.80 -7.65 -16.36
C ASN A 221 3.75 -6.46 -16.33
N LYS A 222 4.77 -6.41 -17.22
CA LYS A 222 5.65 -5.23 -17.31
C LYS A 222 4.87 -3.96 -17.64
N LEU A 223 3.87 -4.05 -18.52
CA LEU A 223 3.00 -2.93 -18.86
C LEU A 223 2.24 -2.46 -17.62
N ALA A 224 1.68 -3.37 -16.81
CA ALA A 224 1.00 -3.05 -15.56
C ALA A 224 1.91 -2.45 -14.47
N HIS A 225 3.22 -2.72 -14.49
CA HIS A 225 4.19 -2.07 -13.61
C HIS A 225 4.47 -0.62 -14.04
N VAL A 226 4.46 -0.35 -15.35
CA VAL A 226 4.71 1.00 -15.90
C VAL A 226 3.44 1.86 -15.91
N PHE A 227 2.27 1.23 -16.00
CA PHE A 227 0.96 1.86 -16.04
C PHE A 227 0.12 1.42 -14.83
N PRO A 228 0.14 2.18 -13.72
CA PRO A 228 -0.50 1.78 -12.45
C PRO A 228 -2.00 1.50 -12.56
N HIS A 229 -2.69 2.09 -13.53
CA HIS A 229 -4.12 1.86 -13.76
C HIS A 229 -4.44 0.43 -14.19
N LEU A 230 -3.48 -0.30 -14.78
CA LEU A 230 -3.64 -1.70 -15.16
C LEU A 230 -3.31 -2.67 -14.01
N LYS A 231 -2.68 -2.20 -12.93
CA LYS A 231 -2.25 -3.08 -11.83
C LYS A 231 -3.48 -3.58 -11.05
N GLY A 232 -3.61 -4.89 -10.90
CA GLY A 232 -4.74 -5.55 -10.24
C GLY A 232 -5.95 -5.78 -11.14
N GLU A 233 -5.92 -5.35 -12.41
CA GLU A 233 -6.96 -5.69 -13.38
C GLU A 233 -6.97 -7.21 -13.64
N ARG A 234 -8.17 -7.80 -13.68
CA ARG A 234 -8.38 -9.20 -14.03
C ARG A 234 -8.77 -9.30 -15.50
N ILE A 235 -8.06 -10.14 -16.24
CA ILE A 235 -8.38 -10.46 -17.63
C ILE A 235 -8.63 -11.95 -17.78
N ARG A 236 -9.53 -12.30 -18.69
CA ARG A 236 -9.82 -13.67 -19.09
C ARG A 236 -9.46 -13.85 -20.55
N VAL A 237 -8.64 -14.86 -20.85
CA VAL A 237 -8.29 -15.23 -22.22
C VAL A 237 -8.68 -16.69 -22.41
N ARG A 238 -9.74 -16.94 -23.17
CA ARG A 238 -10.39 -18.26 -23.27
C ARG A 238 -10.81 -18.75 -21.88
N GLU A 239 -10.30 -19.89 -21.43
CA GLU A 239 -10.60 -20.49 -20.11
C GLU A 239 -9.59 -20.07 -19.03
N GLU A 240 -8.61 -19.22 -19.36
CA GLU A 240 -7.57 -18.81 -18.43
C GLU A 240 -7.83 -17.42 -17.86
N GLU A 241 -7.75 -17.30 -16.52
CA GLU A 241 -7.79 -16.02 -15.82
C GLU A 241 -6.39 -15.56 -15.43
N PHE A 242 -6.16 -14.25 -15.53
CA PHE A 242 -4.86 -13.64 -15.24
C PHE A 242 -5.05 -12.28 -14.58
N THR A 243 -4.28 -12.02 -13.52
CA THR A 243 -4.29 -10.73 -12.82
C THR A 243 -3.04 -9.96 -13.20
N LEU A 244 -3.24 -8.76 -13.76
CA LEU A 244 -2.17 -7.90 -14.25
C LEU A 244 -1.36 -7.31 -13.10
N GLY A 245 -0.02 -7.42 -13.18
CA GLY A 245 0.88 -6.82 -12.20
C GLY A 245 0.92 -7.53 -10.84
N ALA A 246 0.44 -8.78 -10.77
CA ALA A 246 0.77 -9.68 -9.66
C ALA A 246 2.26 -10.02 -9.70
N ASP A 247 2.92 -10.01 -8.53
CA ASP A 247 4.32 -10.40 -8.41
C ASP A 247 4.50 -11.84 -8.93
N LEU A 248 5.49 -12.03 -9.81
CA LEU A 248 5.81 -13.34 -10.36
C LEU A 248 6.39 -14.21 -9.23
N GLN A 249 5.62 -15.19 -8.77
CA GLN A 249 6.17 -16.35 -8.04
C GLN A 249 7.05 -17.21 -8.97
#